data_AF-A0A7W1KMQ6-F1
#
_entry.id   AF-A0A7W1KMQ6-F1
#
_cell.length_a   1.000
_cell.length_b   1.000
_cell.length_c   1.000
_cell.angle_alpha   90.00
_cell.angle_beta   90.00
_cell.angle_gamma   90.00
#
_symmetry.space_group_name_H-M   'P 1'
#
loop_
_entity.id
_entity.type
_entity.pdbx_description
1 polymer ?
#
loop_
_entity_poly.entity_id
_entity_poly.type
_entity_poly.pdbx_seq_one_letter_code
_entity_poly.pdbx_strand_id
1 'polypeptide(L)' 'MRSRERILSNLETLYRESYDRAKKSADQGRLIELESGYMRDQLMLEILLDIRDLFSVAPAASGGSALEKLEALRRLTKLR' A
#
# COMPACT_ATOMS: atom_id res chain seq x y z
N MET A 1 -3.86 10.68 4.11
CA MET A 1 -3.58 9.22 4.11
C MET A 1 -3.10 8.81 5.50
N ARG A 2 -3.38 7.58 5.95
CA ARG A 2 -2.79 7.04 7.20
C ARG A 2 -1.30 6.76 6.98
N SER A 3 -0.44 7.07 7.96
CA SER A 3 1.00 6.75 7.89
C SER A 3 1.22 5.24 7.86
N ARG A 4 2.33 4.79 7.27
CA ARG A 4 2.73 3.38 7.23
C ARG A 4 2.72 2.76 8.63
N GLU A 5 3.39 3.43 9.57
CA GLU A 5 3.49 3.03 10.97
C GLU A 5 2.11 2.85 11.62
N ARG A 6 1.18 3.79 11.41
CA ARG A 6 -0.18 3.68 11.97
C ARG A 6 -0.95 2.50 11.40
N ILE A 7 -0.75 2.15 10.13
CA ILE A 7 -1.43 1.01 9.51
C ILE A 7 -0.90 -0.31 10.09
N LEU A 8 0.42 -0.45 10.23
CA LEU A 8 1.05 -1.64 10.81
C LEU A 8 0.72 -1.80 12.30
N SER A 9 0.80 -0.71 13.08
CA SER A 9 0.45 -0.70 14.50
C SER A 9 -1.01 -1.12 14.74
N ASN A 10 -1.93 -0.73 13.85
CA ASN A 10 -3.32 -1.16 13.93
C ASN A 10 -3.47 -2.67 13.72
N LEU A 11 -2.76 -3.26 12.76
CA LEU A 11 -2.79 -4.70 12.50
C LEU A 11 -2.26 -5.47 13.73
N GLU A 12 -1.13 -5.04 14.27
CA GLU A 12 -0.54 -5.64 15.47
C GLU A 12 -1.49 -5.55 16.68
N THR A 13 -2.11 -4.39 16.89
CA THR A 13 -3.06 -4.20 18.00
C THR A 13 -4.23 -5.16 17.90
N LEU A 14 -4.85 -5.26 16.71
CA LEU A 14 -5.99 -6.15 16.49
C LEU A 14 -5.63 -7.62 16.68
N TYR A 15 -4.44 -8.02 16.22
CA TYR A 15 -3.92 -9.36 16.43
C TYR A 15 -3.73 -9.66 17.92
N ARG A 16 -3.02 -8.80 18.66
CA ARG A 16 -2.75 -8.99 20.09
C ARG A 16 -4.05 -9.10 20.90
N GLU A 17 -5.01 -8.22 20.66
CA GLU A 17 -6.31 -8.28 21.35
C GLU A 17 -7.07 -9.58 21.06
N SER A 18 -7.03 -10.05 19.81
CA SER A 18 -7.71 -11.28 19.40
C SER A 18 -7.01 -12.52 19.97
N TYR A 19 -5.68 -12.51 19.98
CA TYR A 19 -4.85 -13.56 20.55
C TYR A 19 -5.06 -13.66 22.06
N ASP A 20 -5.06 -12.54 22.77
CA ASP A 20 -5.31 -12.51 24.22
C ASP A 20 -6.70 -13.03 24.58
N ARG A 21 -7.72 -12.74 23.76
CA ARG A 21 -9.06 -13.32 23.92
C ARG A 21 -9.06 -14.84 23.73
N ALA A 22 -8.45 -15.33 22.65
CA ALA A 22 -8.36 -16.77 22.35
C ALA A 22 -7.54 -17.54 23.41
N LYS A 23 -6.47 -16.92 23.91
CA LYS A 23 -5.65 -17.49 24.99
C LYS A 23 -6.44 -17.63 26.29
N LYS A 24 -7.25 -16.62 26.64
CA LYS A 24 -8.13 -16.67 27.83
C LYS A 24 -9.22 -17.74 27.72
N SER A 25 -9.68 -18.05 26.51
CA SER A 25 -10.64 -19.14 26.27
C SER A 25 -10.00 -20.50 26.05
N ALA A 26 -8.66 -20.62 26.16
CA ALA A 26 -7.88 -21.84 25.89
C ALA A 26 -8.15 -22.47 24.51
N ASP A 27 -8.54 -21.65 23.53
CA ASP A 27 -8.90 -22.11 22.18
C ASP A 27 -7.65 -22.22 21.30
N GLN A 28 -7.03 -23.39 21.33
CA GLN A 28 -5.78 -23.66 20.59
C GLN A 28 -5.96 -23.60 19.07
N GLY A 29 -7.11 -24.06 18.56
CA GLY A 29 -7.40 -23.99 17.12
C GLY A 29 -7.43 -22.54 16.65
N ARG A 30 -8.09 -21.68 17.44
CA ARG A 30 -8.18 -20.25 17.13
C ARG A 30 -6.83 -19.55 17.19
N LEU A 31 -5.93 -19.94 18.08
CA LEU A 31 -4.58 -19.37 18.15
C LEU A 31 -3.78 -19.65 16.87
N ILE A 32 -3.82 -20.89 16.36
CA ILE A 32 -3.12 -21.29 15.13
C ILE A 32 -3.67 -20.54 13.91
N GLU A 33 -5.00 -20.40 13.82
CA GLU A 33 -5.65 -19.61 12.78
C GLU A 33 -5.25 -18.14 12.84
N LEU A 34 -5.20 -17.54 14.03
CA LEU A 34 -4.83 -16.15 14.22
C LEU A 34 -3.36 -15.90 13.84
N GLU A 35 -2.45 -16.80 14.22
CA GLU A 35 -1.03 -16.71 13.83
C GLU A 35 -0.87 -16.77 12.31
N SER A 36 -1.48 -17.78 11.68
CA SER A 36 -1.42 -17.95 10.22
C SER A 36 -2.06 -16.77 9.47
N GLY A 37 -3.21 -16.29 9.98
CA GLY A 37 -3.90 -15.13 9.45
C GLY A 37 -3.07 -13.85 9.56
N TYR A 38 -2.45 -13.62 10.72
CA TYR A 38 -1.59 -12.46 10.94
C TYR A 38 -0.40 -12.43 9.98
N MET A 39 0.28 -13.57 9.79
CA MET A 39 1.40 -13.66 8.85
C MET A 39 0.98 -13.33 7.42
N ARG A 40 -0.16 -13.87 6.97
CA ARG A 40 -0.71 -13.60 5.64
C ARG A 40 -1.08 -12.13 5.47
N ASP A 41 -1.76 -11.57 6.47
CA ASP A 41 -2.26 -10.20 6.41
C ASP A 41 -1.11 -9.19 6.49
N GLN A 42 -0.04 -9.49 7.24
CA GLN A 42 1.21 -8.72 7.25
C GLN A 42 1.85 -8.67 5.86
N LEU A 43 2.04 -9.83 5.22
CA LEU A 43 2.61 -9.91 3.87
C LEU A 43 1.78 -9.13 2.85
N MET A 44 0.44 -9.28 2.90
CA MET A 44 -0.46 -8.55 2.01
C MET A 44 -0.35 -7.04 2.22
N LEU A 45 -0.25 -6.60 3.48
CA LEU A 45 -0.13 -5.18 3.80
C LEU A 45 1.19 -4.59 3.31
N GLU A 46 2.29 -5.32 3.42
CA GLU A 46 3.60 -4.94 2.85
C GLU A 46 3.50 -4.73 1.34
N ILE A 47 2.92 -5.69 0.61
CA ILE A 47 2.72 -5.58 -0.84
C ILE A 47 1.88 -4.34 -1.20
N LEU A 48 0.80 -4.09 -0.45
CA LEU A 48 -0.06 -2.92 -0.69
C LEU A 48 0.66 -1.61 -0.39
N LEU A 49 1.51 -1.58 0.63
CA LEU A 49 2.34 -0.41 0.96
C LEU A 49 3.39 -0.16 -0.12
N ASP A 50 4.03 -1.21 -0.65
CA ASP A 50 4.99 -1.11 -1.76
C ASP A 50 4.32 -0.57 -3.03
N ILE A 51 3.14 -1.08 -3.38
CA ILE A 51 2.34 -0.57 -4.52
C ILE A 51 1.98 0.90 -4.30
N ARG A 52 1.53 1.27 -3.10
CA ARG A 52 1.20 2.65 -2.77
C ARG A 52 2.40 3.57 -2.97
N ASP A 53 3.57 3.13 -2.52
CA ASP A 53 4.78 3.91 -2.61
C ASP A 53 5.24 4.03 -4.07
N LEU A 54 5.10 2.98 -4.89
CA LEU A 54 5.28 3.04 -6.35
C LEU A 54 4.40 4.12 -7.01
N PHE A 55 3.12 4.21 -6.62
CA PHE A 55 2.21 5.24 -7.13
C PHE A 55 2.48 6.65 -6.58
N SER A 56 3.10 6.76 -5.41
CA SER A 56 3.48 8.06 -4.84
C SER A 56 4.71 8.68 -5.51
N VAL A 57 5.58 7.84 -6.07
CA VAL A 57 6.80 8.24 -6.80
C VAL A 57 6.51 8.45 -8.29
N ALA A 58 5.45 7.84 -8.83
CA ALA A 58 4.99 8.12 -10.18
C ALA A 58 4.67 9.62 -10.28
N PRO A 59 5.40 10.40 -11.11
CA PRO A 59 5.07 11.80 -11.27
C PRO A 59 3.63 11.86 -11.76
N ALA A 60 2.75 12.51 -10.99
CA ALA A 60 1.53 13.09 -11.55
C ALA A 60 2.01 13.81 -12.80
N ALA A 61 1.63 13.30 -13.98
CA ALA A 61 2.22 13.65 -15.27
C ALA A 61 2.54 15.15 -15.30
N SER A 62 3.80 15.46 -15.03
CA SER A 62 4.17 16.80 -14.59
C SER A 62 4.25 17.65 -15.85
N GLY A 63 3.31 18.58 -15.96
CA GLY A 63 3.45 19.80 -16.76
C GLY A 63 3.81 19.59 -18.22
N GLY A 64 2.79 19.46 -19.06
CA GLY A 64 2.93 19.49 -20.51
C GLY A 64 2.16 18.34 -21.12
N SER A 65 0.92 18.59 -21.54
CA SER A 65 0.15 17.64 -22.33
C SER A 65 1.03 17.11 -23.45
N ALA A 66 1.00 15.79 -23.71
CA ALA A 66 1.72 15.22 -24.84
C ALA A 66 1.39 15.95 -26.17
N LEU A 67 0.20 16.56 -26.23
CA LEU A 67 -0.23 17.44 -27.31
C LEU A 67 0.57 18.74 -27.40
N GLU A 68 0.91 19.39 -26.28
CA GLU A 68 1.72 20.63 -26.28
C GLU A 68 3.14 20.36 -26.80
N LYS A 69 3.72 19.20 -26.45
CA LYS A 69 5.02 18.77 -26.98
C LYS A 69 4.95 18.47 -28.48
N LEU A 70 3.87 17.85 -28.95
CA LEU A 70 3.61 17.61 -30.37
C LEU A 70 3.39 18.91 -31.16
N GLU A 71 2.71 19.89 -30.56
CA GLU A 71 2.47 21.19 -31.20
C GLU A 71 3.77 22.01 -31.31
N ALA A 72 4.62 21.97 -30.28
CA ALA A 72 5.96 22.57 -30.33
C ALA A 72 6.83 21.97 -31.45
N LEU A 73 6.82 20.63 -31.60
CA LEU A 73 7.53 19.94 -32.68
C LEU A 73 6.98 20.33 -34.07
N ARG A 74 5.66 20.45 -34.21
CA ARG A 74 5.01 20.88 -35.46
C ARG A 74 5.35 22.33 -35.83
N ARG A 75 5.46 23.24 -34.86
CA ARG A 75 5.89 24.63 -35.10
C ARG A 75 7.34 24.69 -35.56
N LEU A 76 8.23 23.91 -34.94
CA LEU A 76 9.63 23.80 -35.34
C LEU A 76 9.82 23.27 -36.76
N THR A 77 8.99 22.33 -37.22
CA THR A 77 9.05 21.80 -38.59
C THR A 77 8.44 22.72 -39.64
N LYS A 78 7.52 23.63 -39.26
CA LYS A 78 6.92 24.62 -40.18
C LYS A 78 7.78 25.86 -40.42
N LEU A 79 8.77 26.13 -39.56
CA LEU A 79 9.69 27.26 -39.68
C LEU A 79 10.93 26.96 -40.55
N ARG A 80 11.01 25.77 -41.15
CA ARG A 80 12.03 25.39 -42.15
C ARG A 80 11.45 25.38 -43.55
#